data_AF-A0A423UGR2-F1
#
_entry.id   AF-A0A423UGR2-F1
#
_cell.length_a   1.000
_cell.length_b   1.000
_cell.length_c   1.000
_cell.angle_alpha   90.00
_cell.angle_beta   90.00
_cell.angle_gamma   90.00
#
_symmetry.space_group_name_H-M   'P 1'
#
loop_
_entity.id
_entity.type
_entity.pdbx_description
1 polymer ?
#
loop_
_entity_poly.entity_id
_entity_poly.type
_entity_poly.pdbx_seq_one_letter_code
_entity_poly.pdbx_strand_id
1 'polypeptide(L)'
;MAFEAAVSDGTLRLKASGFTLTPSNVCFPVTAPGGGPTKWYQGYRQADGSWTGSVDLGAEFGAYGEYSAQAYATYAGECLPRASATFSISKELGDDERRLTLKATVSADQKTATVEASGGRLGASSAVRFPVWSDVGGQDDMIWYSASYSLVDGIWRATIPISSHKSPGSYNVHMYGTVFGEPVWSSTTFTIDEPSASVSIESQNEELGTFAVAVRDVSSASGVSKVQVPLWSAADQSDIRWYDATRQSDGSWRALVNIRDHKYSISTQRTYSAHVYLTAGNEVTALVGATSVGMQYKGSSGYGIMGVSNVDASQMSAFFSSKSKKYPADAYSGKGAGTIEQFCTILCEEAAVEGVRAEVVFAQAMKETGYLQFGGDVKAEQCNFAGIGATGNGVPGNSFADVRTGLRAQVQHLKAYASTEELVQVCVDPRFGYVKRGCAPTVESLGGKWATSQYYGVELVALIGEMMKTAPA
;
A
#
# COMPACT_ATOMS: atom_id res chain seq x y z
N MET A 1 52.35 -43.59 -6.48
CA MET A 1 51.41 -42.45 -6.46
C MET A 1 50.54 -42.56 -7.71
N ALA A 2 49.23 -42.47 -7.55
CA ALA A 2 48.30 -42.34 -8.66
C ALA A 2 47.97 -40.86 -8.87
N PHE A 3 47.85 -40.44 -10.13
CA PHE A 3 47.42 -39.09 -10.50
C PHE A 3 46.33 -39.19 -11.54
N GLU A 4 45.19 -38.58 -11.24
CA GLU A 4 44.01 -38.56 -12.07
C GLU A 4 43.75 -37.11 -12.48
N ALA A 5 43.61 -36.89 -13.79
CA ALA A 5 43.18 -35.64 -14.38
C ALA A 5 41.97 -35.94 -15.26
N ALA A 6 40.80 -35.45 -14.87
CA ALA A 6 39.55 -35.71 -15.57
C ALA A 6 38.82 -34.39 -15.81
N VAL A 7 38.33 -34.18 -17.03
CA VAL A 7 37.51 -33.03 -17.39
C VAL A 7 36.05 -33.45 -17.39
N SER A 8 35.21 -32.65 -16.76
CA SER A 8 33.76 -32.78 -16.85
C SER A 8 33.13 -31.39 -16.90
N ASP A 9 32.22 -31.18 -17.84
CA ASP A 9 31.53 -29.90 -18.07
C ASP A 9 32.47 -28.69 -18.21
N GLY A 10 33.66 -28.91 -18.80
CA GLY A 10 34.68 -27.87 -19.00
C GLY A 10 35.55 -27.56 -17.76
N THR A 11 35.24 -28.16 -16.61
CA THR A 11 36.03 -28.07 -15.38
C THR A 11 36.99 -29.26 -15.28
N LEU A 12 38.27 -28.97 -15.09
CA LEU A 12 39.28 -29.98 -14.79
C LEU A 12 39.26 -30.31 -13.30
N ARG A 13 39.20 -31.61 -12.99
CA ARG A 13 39.35 -32.17 -11.64
C ARG A 13 40.64 -32.97 -11.57
N LEU A 14 41.42 -32.69 -10.53
CA LEU A 14 42.75 -33.26 -10.30
C LEU A 14 42.75 -34.00 -8.97
N LYS A 15 43.27 -35.23 -8.95
CA LYS A 15 43.46 -36.01 -7.73
C LYS A 15 44.81 -36.69 -7.71
N ALA A 16 45.54 -36.50 -6.63
CA ALA A 16 46.82 -37.10 -6.32
C ALA A 16 46.68 -37.98 -5.09
N SER A 17 47.00 -39.28 -5.18
CA SER A 17 46.78 -40.26 -4.11
C SER A 17 47.85 -41.34 -4.03
N GLY A 18 47.81 -42.17 -2.98
CA GLY A 18 48.75 -43.27 -2.79
C GLY A 18 50.19 -42.80 -2.53
N PHE A 19 50.34 -41.76 -1.71
CA PHE A 19 51.63 -41.28 -1.24
C PHE A 19 52.20 -42.24 -0.18
N THR A 20 53.44 -42.68 -0.34
CA THR A 20 54.14 -43.53 0.65
C THR A 20 54.59 -42.75 1.88
N LEU A 21 54.87 -41.46 1.70
CA LEU A 21 55.13 -40.48 2.76
C LEU A 21 54.17 -39.31 2.57
N THR A 22 53.65 -38.76 3.66
CA THR A 22 52.72 -37.61 3.61
C THR A 22 53.48 -36.35 3.17
N PRO A 23 53.15 -35.77 1.99
CA PRO A 23 53.77 -34.53 1.57
C PRO A 23 53.29 -33.35 2.43
N SER A 24 54.17 -32.37 2.61
CA SER A 24 53.84 -31.11 3.29
C SER A 24 52.98 -30.18 2.43
N ASN A 25 53.09 -30.31 1.11
CA ASN A 25 52.30 -29.57 0.14
C ASN A 25 52.18 -30.34 -1.19
N VAL A 26 51.07 -30.16 -1.89
CA VAL A 26 50.87 -30.64 -3.28
C VAL A 26 50.34 -29.48 -4.13
N CYS A 27 50.89 -29.33 -5.33
CA CYS A 27 50.41 -28.37 -6.33
C CYS A 27 50.35 -28.99 -7.72
N PHE A 28 49.54 -28.40 -8.59
CA PHE A 28 49.24 -28.90 -9.91
C PHE A 28 49.51 -27.83 -10.98
N PRO A 29 50.64 -27.88 -11.70
CA PRO A 29 50.79 -27.11 -12.91
C PRO A 29 49.92 -27.70 -14.02
N VAL A 30 49.15 -26.84 -14.68
CA VAL A 30 48.33 -27.17 -15.86
C VAL A 30 48.80 -26.29 -17.02
N THR A 31 49.12 -26.93 -18.14
CA THR A 31 49.67 -26.29 -19.34
C THR A 31 48.66 -26.36 -20.47
N ALA A 32 48.41 -25.21 -21.11
CA ALA A 32 47.50 -25.08 -22.23
C ALA A 32 47.98 -25.83 -23.49
N PRO A 33 47.08 -26.09 -24.47
CA PRO A 33 47.41 -26.78 -25.70
C PRO A 33 48.54 -26.16 -26.50
N GLY A 34 49.27 -27.01 -27.23
CA GLY A 34 50.42 -26.59 -28.06
C GLY A 34 51.64 -26.13 -27.25
N GLY A 35 51.72 -26.46 -25.96
CA GLY A 35 52.78 -25.98 -25.06
C GLY A 35 52.61 -24.51 -24.68
N GLY A 36 51.35 -24.04 -24.59
CA GLY A 36 51.01 -22.68 -24.19
C GLY A 36 51.31 -22.38 -22.71
N PRO A 37 50.69 -21.33 -22.13
CA PRO A 37 50.98 -20.93 -20.76
C PRO A 37 50.68 -22.03 -19.74
N THR A 38 51.54 -22.15 -18.73
CA THR A 38 51.35 -23.02 -17.55
C THR A 38 50.92 -22.18 -16.35
N LYS A 39 49.83 -22.58 -15.69
CA LYS A 39 49.38 -22.00 -14.41
C LYS A 39 49.44 -23.04 -13.30
N TRP A 40 49.78 -22.61 -12.08
CA TRP A 40 49.95 -23.48 -10.92
C TRP A 40 48.75 -23.37 -9.99
N TYR A 41 48.17 -24.52 -9.64
CA TYR A 41 47.02 -24.60 -8.75
C TYR A 41 47.38 -25.30 -7.46
N GLN A 42 46.95 -24.74 -6.33
CA GLN A 42 47.16 -25.32 -5.01
C GLN A 42 46.30 -26.58 -4.84
N GLY A 43 46.90 -27.66 -4.36
CA GLY A 43 46.16 -28.85 -3.95
C GLY A 43 45.63 -28.71 -2.53
N TYR A 44 44.48 -29.32 -2.27
CA TYR A 44 43.86 -29.35 -0.95
C TYR A 44 43.79 -30.77 -0.42
N ARG A 45 44.36 -30.98 0.77
CA ARG A 45 44.42 -32.28 1.42
C ARG A 45 43.02 -32.75 1.84
N GLN A 46 42.72 -34.00 1.54
CA GLN A 46 41.47 -34.68 1.87
C GLN A 46 41.67 -35.62 3.07
N ALA A 47 40.56 -36.03 3.70
CA ALA A 47 40.57 -36.90 4.88
C ALA A 47 41.18 -38.29 4.59
N ASP A 48 41.06 -38.79 3.36
CA ASP A 48 41.65 -40.05 2.90
C ASP A 48 43.17 -39.95 2.61
N GLY A 49 43.78 -38.79 2.85
CA GLY A 49 45.19 -38.52 2.59
C GLY A 49 45.51 -38.17 1.13
N SER A 50 44.52 -38.17 0.24
CA SER A 50 44.68 -37.65 -1.12
C SER A 50 44.71 -36.11 -1.14
N TRP A 51 45.14 -35.55 -2.26
CA TRP A 51 45.11 -34.12 -2.52
C TRP A 51 44.33 -33.87 -3.80
N THR A 52 43.40 -32.92 -3.76
CA THR A 52 42.55 -32.59 -4.90
C THR A 52 42.68 -31.12 -5.32
N GLY A 53 42.43 -30.86 -6.59
CA GLY A 53 42.38 -29.52 -7.17
C GLY A 53 41.31 -29.45 -8.25
N SER A 54 40.82 -28.24 -8.53
CA SER A 54 39.88 -28.00 -9.61
C SER A 54 40.24 -26.73 -10.36
N VAL A 55 40.08 -26.74 -11.68
CA VAL A 55 40.43 -25.63 -12.57
C VAL A 55 39.31 -25.42 -13.57
N ASP A 56 38.83 -24.19 -13.68
CA ASP A 56 37.95 -23.76 -14.77
C ASP A 56 38.82 -23.50 -16.02
N LEU A 57 38.80 -24.43 -16.97
CA LEU A 57 39.67 -24.33 -18.15
C LEU A 57 39.26 -23.18 -19.08
N GLY A 58 37.97 -22.82 -19.12
CA GLY A 58 37.47 -21.75 -19.98
C GLY A 58 37.86 -20.39 -19.46
N ALA A 59 37.64 -20.13 -18.16
CA ALA A 59 38.02 -18.88 -17.53
C ALA A 59 39.54 -18.71 -17.46
N GLU A 60 40.29 -19.79 -17.21
CA GLU A 60 41.74 -19.69 -17.00
C GLU A 60 42.55 -19.72 -18.30
N PHE A 61 42.11 -20.48 -19.30
CA PHE A 61 42.90 -20.71 -20.51
C PHE A 61 42.16 -20.40 -21.81
N GLY A 62 40.83 -20.56 -21.85
CA GLY A 62 40.00 -20.18 -22.99
C GLY A 62 40.32 -20.91 -24.30
N ALA A 63 40.97 -22.08 -24.25
CA ALA A 63 41.45 -22.82 -25.42
C ALA A 63 40.94 -24.27 -25.49
N TYR A 64 40.73 -24.77 -26.72
CA TYR A 64 40.49 -26.18 -26.99
C TYR A 64 41.79 -26.89 -27.39
N GLY A 65 41.91 -28.19 -27.12
CA GLY A 65 43.05 -29.02 -27.50
C GLY A 65 43.54 -29.94 -26.37
N GLU A 66 44.75 -30.49 -26.55
CA GLU A 66 45.40 -31.37 -25.55
C GLU A 66 46.13 -30.54 -24.49
N TYR A 67 45.70 -30.65 -23.25
CA TYR A 67 46.34 -30.08 -22.07
C TYR A 67 47.26 -31.12 -21.42
N SER A 68 48.24 -30.62 -20.65
CA SER A 68 49.00 -31.46 -19.72
C SER A 68 48.88 -30.94 -18.30
N ALA A 69 48.72 -31.85 -17.34
CA ALA A 69 48.77 -31.55 -15.92
C ALA A 69 49.83 -32.40 -15.24
N GLN A 70 50.45 -31.87 -14.19
CA GLN A 70 51.38 -32.63 -13.36
C GLN A 70 50.98 -32.51 -11.88
N ALA A 71 51.47 -33.42 -11.06
CA ALA A 71 51.38 -33.32 -9.61
C ALA A 71 52.78 -33.18 -9.03
N TYR A 72 53.01 -32.08 -8.32
CA TYR A 72 54.24 -31.81 -7.57
C TYR A 72 53.97 -32.02 -6.10
N ALA A 73 54.92 -32.63 -5.39
CA ALA A 73 54.81 -32.88 -3.97
C ALA A 73 56.07 -32.42 -3.23
N THR A 74 55.85 -31.70 -2.13
CA THR A 74 56.92 -31.10 -1.32
C THR A 74 57.25 -31.94 -0.10
N TYR A 75 58.50 -32.35 0.01
CA TYR A 75 59.05 -33.10 1.15
C TYR A 75 60.31 -32.42 1.66
N ALA A 76 60.38 -32.14 2.96
CA ALA A 76 61.56 -31.56 3.59
C ALA A 76 62.13 -30.31 2.87
N GLY A 77 61.25 -29.48 2.28
CA GLY A 77 61.64 -28.27 1.56
C GLY A 77 61.90 -28.45 0.05
N GLU A 78 61.92 -29.68 -0.47
CA GLU A 78 62.12 -29.94 -1.89
C GLU A 78 60.80 -30.27 -2.60
N CYS A 79 60.50 -29.53 -3.67
CA CYS A 79 59.30 -29.71 -4.50
C CYS A 79 59.68 -30.39 -5.82
N LEU A 80 59.19 -31.62 -6.03
CA LEU A 80 59.55 -32.43 -7.20
C LEU A 80 58.30 -32.93 -7.94
N PRO A 81 58.35 -33.06 -9.28
CA PRO A 81 57.28 -33.69 -10.04
C PRO A 81 57.16 -35.16 -9.65
N ARG A 82 55.94 -35.65 -9.49
CA ARG A 82 55.67 -37.04 -9.08
C ARG A 82 54.88 -37.84 -10.09
N ALA A 83 54.02 -37.18 -10.86
CA ALA A 83 53.25 -37.80 -11.92
C ALA A 83 52.78 -36.72 -12.92
N SER A 84 52.43 -37.16 -14.12
CA SER A 84 51.84 -36.32 -15.17
C SER A 84 50.70 -37.05 -15.85
N ALA A 85 49.76 -36.29 -16.37
CA ALA A 85 48.67 -36.78 -17.21
C ALA A 85 48.42 -35.79 -18.35
N THR A 86 47.99 -36.29 -19.50
CA THR A 86 47.44 -35.47 -20.58
C THR A 86 45.96 -35.73 -20.71
N PHE A 87 45.21 -34.72 -21.14
CA PHE A 87 43.78 -34.83 -21.41
C PHE A 87 43.42 -33.84 -22.51
N SER A 88 42.40 -34.16 -23.30
CA SER A 88 41.96 -33.31 -24.41
C SER A 88 40.56 -32.78 -24.19
N ILE A 89 40.32 -31.55 -24.64
CA ILE A 89 38.98 -30.96 -24.73
C ILE A 89 38.76 -30.46 -26.17
N SER A 90 37.77 -31.03 -26.86
CA SER A 90 37.43 -30.74 -28.26
C SER A 90 36.39 -29.64 -28.36
N LYS A 91 36.39 -28.83 -29.42
CA LYS A 91 35.27 -27.90 -29.69
C LYS A 91 33.96 -28.65 -29.98
N GLU A 92 34.06 -29.80 -30.65
CA GLU A 92 32.92 -30.67 -30.91
C GLU A 92 32.48 -31.38 -29.62
N LEU A 93 31.23 -31.15 -29.26
CA LEU A 93 30.52 -31.84 -28.18
C LEU A 93 29.83 -33.09 -28.75
N GLY A 94 29.90 -34.21 -28.04
CA GLY A 94 29.00 -35.34 -28.29
C GLY A 94 27.55 -34.94 -28.04
N ASP A 95 26.58 -35.67 -28.62
CA ASP A 95 25.17 -35.28 -28.55
C ASP A 95 24.63 -35.10 -27.12
N ASP A 96 25.13 -35.89 -26.16
CA ASP A 96 24.79 -35.79 -24.74
C ASP A 96 25.46 -34.58 -24.04
N GLU A 97 26.63 -34.11 -24.50
CA GLU A 97 27.34 -32.96 -23.93
C GLU A 97 26.82 -31.60 -24.46
N ARG A 98 26.12 -31.60 -25.61
CA ARG A 98 25.58 -30.38 -26.24
C ARG A 98 24.44 -29.72 -25.47
N ARG A 99 23.74 -30.50 -24.64
CA ARG A 99 22.47 -30.07 -24.08
C ARG A 99 22.68 -29.15 -22.89
N LEU A 100 22.58 -27.85 -23.14
CA LEU A 100 22.32 -26.87 -22.08
C LEU A 100 20.99 -27.21 -21.42
N THR A 101 21.00 -27.33 -20.10
CA THR A 101 19.80 -27.49 -19.28
C THR A 101 19.60 -26.21 -18.49
N LEU A 102 18.42 -25.61 -18.64
CA LEU A 102 17.99 -24.46 -17.85
C LEU A 102 16.65 -24.82 -17.22
N LYS A 103 16.57 -24.71 -15.89
CA LYS A 103 15.38 -25.06 -15.12
C LYS A 103 15.06 -23.94 -14.14
N ALA A 104 13.79 -23.57 -14.06
CA ALA A 104 13.27 -22.71 -13.00
C ALA A 104 12.33 -23.53 -12.10
N THR A 105 12.48 -23.41 -10.78
CA THR A 105 11.63 -24.09 -9.78
C THR A 105 11.12 -23.07 -8.78
N VAL A 106 9.81 -22.94 -8.65
CA VAL A 106 9.16 -22.00 -7.71
C VAL A 106 9.04 -22.64 -6.33
N SER A 107 9.28 -21.87 -5.26
CA SER A 107 9.05 -22.32 -3.88
C SER A 107 7.56 -22.57 -3.61
N ALA A 108 7.23 -23.44 -2.67
CA ALA A 108 5.83 -23.77 -2.37
C ALA A 108 5.00 -22.54 -1.93
N ASP A 109 5.64 -21.58 -1.26
CA ASP A 109 5.05 -20.30 -0.86
C ASP A 109 5.13 -19.22 -1.95
N GLN A 110 5.72 -19.53 -3.11
CA GLN A 110 5.90 -18.66 -4.27
C GLN A 110 6.56 -17.30 -3.97
N LYS A 111 7.35 -17.22 -2.90
CA LYS A 111 8.16 -16.03 -2.59
C LYS A 111 9.44 -15.96 -3.40
N THR A 112 9.92 -17.11 -3.86
CA THR A 112 11.15 -17.21 -4.65
C THR A 112 11.03 -18.22 -5.79
N ALA A 113 11.79 -17.99 -6.86
CA ALA A 113 12.09 -19.01 -7.86
C ALA A 113 13.59 -19.29 -7.86
N THR A 114 13.99 -20.55 -7.94
CA THR A 114 15.40 -20.94 -8.12
C THR A 114 15.63 -21.29 -9.58
N VAL A 115 16.57 -20.59 -10.21
CA VAL A 115 17.01 -20.86 -11.59
C VAL A 115 18.32 -21.61 -11.54
N GLU A 116 18.38 -22.73 -12.25
CA GLU A 116 19.53 -23.63 -12.32
C GLU A 116 19.93 -23.85 -13.78
N ALA A 117 21.23 -23.71 -14.08
CA ALA A 117 21.79 -23.95 -15.41
C ALA A 117 23.01 -24.88 -15.34
N SER A 118 23.08 -25.83 -16.27
CA SER A 118 24.19 -26.80 -16.38
C SER A 118 24.29 -27.39 -17.80
N GLY A 119 25.32 -28.20 -18.03
CA GLY A 119 25.56 -28.84 -19.32
C GLY A 119 26.13 -27.86 -20.35
N GLY A 120 26.40 -28.33 -21.57
CA GLY A 120 27.00 -27.49 -22.62
C GLY A 120 28.37 -26.89 -22.23
N ARG A 121 29.05 -27.47 -21.22
CA ARG A 121 30.30 -26.98 -20.62
C ARG A 121 30.16 -25.62 -19.95
N LEU A 122 28.97 -25.33 -19.44
CA LEU A 122 28.70 -24.09 -18.71
C LEU A 122 29.55 -23.96 -17.43
N GLY A 123 30.04 -25.08 -16.87
CA GLY A 123 31.03 -25.08 -15.80
C GLY A 123 32.35 -24.36 -16.11
N ALA A 124 32.70 -24.21 -17.40
CA ALA A 124 33.86 -23.44 -17.84
C ALA A 124 33.58 -21.94 -18.10
N SER A 125 32.38 -21.47 -17.77
CA SER A 125 32.01 -20.06 -17.93
C SER A 125 32.55 -19.25 -16.75
N SER A 126 33.19 -18.11 -17.01
CA SER A 126 33.64 -17.23 -15.91
C SER A 126 32.49 -16.51 -15.19
N ALA A 127 31.33 -16.40 -15.85
CA ALA A 127 30.11 -15.83 -15.29
C ALA A 127 28.88 -16.35 -16.03
N VAL A 128 27.77 -16.53 -15.31
CA VAL A 128 26.45 -16.78 -15.89
C VAL A 128 25.47 -15.77 -15.30
N ARG A 129 24.61 -15.21 -16.16
CA ARG A 129 23.57 -14.26 -15.75
C ARG A 129 22.21 -14.69 -16.26
N PHE A 130 21.19 -14.42 -15.45
CA PHE A 130 19.79 -14.66 -15.76
C PHE A 130 19.01 -13.34 -15.74
N PRO A 131 18.73 -12.71 -16.89
CA PRO A 131 17.69 -11.69 -16.94
C PRO A 131 16.32 -12.35 -16.81
N VAL A 132 15.52 -11.82 -15.90
CA VAL A 132 14.18 -12.30 -15.58
C VAL A 132 13.22 -11.12 -15.66
N TRP A 133 12.03 -11.33 -16.21
CA TRP A 133 10.92 -10.35 -16.28
C TRP A 133 9.58 -11.08 -16.33
N SER A 134 8.51 -10.42 -15.90
CA SER A 134 7.14 -10.96 -16.01
C SER A 134 6.52 -10.60 -17.37
N ASP A 135 5.56 -11.37 -17.88
CA ASP A 135 4.88 -11.02 -19.14
C ASP A 135 4.01 -9.76 -19.01
N VAL A 136 3.61 -9.40 -17.78
CA VAL A 136 2.80 -8.23 -17.47
C VAL A 136 3.64 -6.97 -17.67
N GLY A 137 3.29 -6.14 -18.66
CA GLY A 137 4.04 -4.91 -18.96
C GLY A 137 5.21 -5.11 -19.93
N GLY A 138 5.54 -6.37 -20.26
CA GLY A 138 6.66 -6.70 -21.14
C GLY A 138 7.98 -6.78 -20.35
N GLN A 139 9.06 -6.17 -20.86
CA GLN A 139 10.36 -6.19 -20.17
C GLN A 139 10.56 -4.98 -19.23
N ASP A 140 9.47 -4.34 -18.77
CA ASP A 140 9.54 -3.14 -17.93
C ASP A 140 10.04 -3.43 -16.51
N ASP A 141 9.97 -4.69 -16.06
CA ASP A 141 10.45 -5.16 -14.76
C ASP A 141 11.71 -6.05 -14.86
N MET A 142 12.45 -6.01 -15.98
CA MET A 142 13.60 -6.88 -16.18
C MET A 142 14.74 -6.63 -15.17
N ILE A 143 15.17 -7.70 -14.49
CA ILE A 143 16.31 -7.68 -13.55
C ILE A 143 17.32 -8.77 -13.95
N TRP A 144 18.60 -8.40 -13.96
CA TRP A 144 19.71 -9.30 -14.26
C TRP A 144 20.30 -9.89 -12.99
N TYR A 145 20.08 -11.19 -12.77
CA TYR A 145 20.62 -11.91 -11.62
C TYR A 145 21.94 -12.58 -12.00
N SER A 146 22.98 -12.37 -11.18
CA SER A 146 24.24 -13.11 -11.31
C SER A 146 24.12 -14.46 -10.64
N ALA A 147 24.50 -15.53 -11.34
CA ALA A 147 24.46 -16.87 -10.80
C ALA A 147 25.74 -17.18 -9.99
N SER A 148 25.61 -18.04 -8.98
CA SER A 148 26.74 -18.64 -8.27
C SER A 148 26.99 -20.05 -8.80
N TYR A 149 28.25 -20.42 -8.99
CA TYR A 149 28.64 -21.75 -9.44
C TYR A 149 29.00 -22.66 -8.27
N SER A 150 28.52 -23.90 -8.30
CA SER A 150 28.87 -24.92 -7.33
C SER A 150 29.76 -25.98 -7.97
N LEU A 151 30.99 -26.11 -7.47
CA LEU A 151 31.97 -27.10 -7.94
C LEU A 151 31.60 -28.56 -7.58
N VAL A 152 30.64 -28.76 -6.67
CA VAL A 152 30.20 -30.07 -6.20
C VAL A 152 29.29 -30.74 -7.24
N ASP A 153 28.20 -30.07 -7.58
CA ASP A 153 27.16 -30.52 -8.51
C ASP A 153 27.34 -29.98 -9.94
N GLY A 154 28.20 -28.98 -10.15
CA GLY A 154 28.46 -28.39 -11.46
C GLY A 154 27.33 -27.49 -11.95
N ILE A 155 26.55 -26.89 -11.04
CA ILE A 155 25.35 -26.13 -11.39
C ILE A 155 25.56 -24.64 -11.09
N TRP A 156 25.15 -23.79 -12.03
CA TRP A 156 24.96 -22.35 -11.83
C TRP A 156 23.58 -22.09 -11.26
N ARG A 157 23.48 -21.36 -10.14
CA ARG A 157 22.22 -21.12 -9.44
C ARG A 157 22.01 -19.65 -9.12
N ALA A 158 20.77 -19.18 -9.26
CA ALA A 158 20.33 -17.91 -8.69
C ALA A 158 18.96 -18.07 -8.04
N THR A 159 18.72 -17.28 -6.99
CA THR A 159 17.41 -17.17 -6.34
C THR A 159 16.78 -15.84 -6.75
N ILE A 160 15.59 -15.93 -7.35
CA ILE A 160 14.81 -14.80 -7.85
C ILE A 160 13.73 -14.46 -6.82
N PRO A 161 13.81 -13.32 -6.12
CA PRO A 161 12.76 -12.86 -5.23
C PRO A 161 11.58 -12.29 -6.04
N ILE A 162 10.41 -12.91 -5.91
CA ILE A 162 9.20 -12.52 -6.67
C ILE A 162 8.75 -11.09 -6.33
N SER A 163 9.07 -10.62 -5.12
CA SER A 163 8.80 -9.25 -4.67
C SER A 163 9.54 -8.16 -5.46
N SER A 164 10.52 -8.54 -6.29
CA SER A 164 11.20 -7.59 -7.18
C SER A 164 10.43 -7.33 -8.48
N HIS A 165 9.48 -8.19 -8.85
CA HIS A 165 8.69 -8.12 -10.10
C HIS A 165 7.23 -7.72 -9.85
N LYS A 166 6.61 -8.22 -8.76
CA LYS A 166 5.30 -7.78 -8.24
C LYS A 166 4.07 -8.04 -9.11
N SER A 167 4.21 -8.82 -10.18
CA SER A 167 3.11 -9.25 -11.05
C SER A 167 2.87 -10.76 -10.95
N PRO A 168 1.63 -11.25 -11.07
CA PRO A 168 1.38 -12.67 -11.21
C PRO A 168 1.60 -13.14 -12.66
N GLY A 169 1.43 -14.43 -12.92
CA GLY A 169 1.45 -15.00 -14.25
C GLY A 169 2.81 -15.54 -14.66
N SER A 170 3.07 -15.54 -15.97
CA SER A 170 4.26 -16.13 -16.58
C SER A 170 5.46 -15.19 -16.49
N TYR A 171 6.61 -15.78 -16.18
CA TYR A 171 7.90 -15.12 -16.06
C TYR A 171 8.85 -15.73 -17.08
N ASN A 172 9.56 -14.87 -17.80
CA ASN A 172 10.60 -15.27 -18.74
C ASN A 172 11.95 -15.25 -18.04
N VAL A 173 12.76 -16.27 -18.31
CA VAL A 173 14.13 -16.38 -17.82
C VAL A 173 15.00 -16.66 -19.03
N HIS A 174 15.91 -15.75 -19.35
CA HIS A 174 17.01 -16.10 -20.25
C HIS A 174 18.25 -16.46 -19.43
N MET A 175 19.21 -17.09 -20.09
CA MET A 175 20.53 -17.38 -19.58
C MET A 175 21.56 -16.88 -20.58
N TYR A 176 22.59 -16.20 -20.10
CA TYR A 176 23.75 -15.80 -20.88
C TYR A 176 25.05 -16.19 -20.15
N GLY A 177 25.99 -16.77 -20.90
CA GLY A 177 27.33 -17.12 -20.43
C GLY A 177 28.35 -17.07 -21.57
N THR A 178 29.60 -17.36 -21.24
CA THR A 178 30.69 -17.43 -22.23
C THR A 178 31.57 -18.62 -21.94
N VAL A 179 31.61 -19.57 -22.85
CA VAL A 179 32.33 -20.84 -22.70
C VAL A 179 33.48 -20.85 -23.71
N PHE A 180 34.72 -20.87 -23.22
CA PHE A 180 35.94 -20.75 -24.06
C PHE A 180 35.91 -19.57 -25.04
N GLY A 181 35.41 -18.41 -24.58
CA GLY A 181 35.32 -17.18 -25.39
C GLY A 181 34.10 -17.10 -26.32
N GLU A 182 33.30 -18.16 -26.42
CA GLU A 182 32.10 -18.20 -27.27
C GLU A 182 30.83 -17.94 -26.44
N PRO A 183 29.90 -17.09 -26.91
CA PRO A 183 28.67 -16.82 -26.18
C PRO A 183 27.74 -18.04 -26.22
N VAL A 184 27.16 -18.37 -25.07
CA VAL A 184 26.12 -19.39 -24.94
C VAL A 184 24.86 -18.78 -24.34
N TRP A 185 23.71 -19.24 -24.79
CA TRP A 185 22.42 -18.78 -24.29
C TRP A 185 21.38 -19.89 -24.25
N SER A 186 20.37 -19.72 -23.39
CA SER A 186 19.18 -20.56 -23.29
C SER A 186 18.03 -19.76 -22.68
N SER A 187 16.82 -20.33 -22.68
CA SER A 187 15.64 -19.70 -22.09
C SER A 187 14.68 -20.72 -21.47
N THR A 188 13.96 -20.31 -20.43
CA THR A 188 12.87 -21.05 -19.80
C THR A 188 11.84 -20.07 -19.27
N THR A 189 10.71 -20.58 -18.82
CA THR A 189 9.72 -19.81 -18.07
C THR A 189 9.40 -20.46 -16.72
N PHE A 190 8.75 -19.71 -15.84
CA PHE A 190 8.01 -20.24 -14.69
C PHE A 190 6.75 -19.41 -14.47
N THR A 191 5.85 -19.86 -13.59
CA THR A 191 4.57 -19.18 -13.35
C THR A 191 4.39 -18.91 -11.86
N ILE A 192 3.86 -17.74 -11.54
CA ILE A 192 3.36 -17.36 -10.21
C ILE A 192 1.84 -17.29 -10.29
N ASP A 193 1.17 -17.95 -9.35
CA ASP A 193 -0.28 -18.02 -9.32
C ASP A 193 -0.89 -16.64 -9.04
N GLU A 194 -1.98 -16.35 -9.74
CA GLU A 194 -2.80 -15.17 -9.45
C GLU A 194 -3.54 -15.35 -8.12
N PRO A 195 -3.48 -14.37 -7.19
CA PRO A 195 -4.31 -14.42 -6.02
C PRO A 195 -5.79 -14.27 -6.42
N SER A 196 -6.68 -14.88 -5.65
CA SER A 196 -8.13 -14.86 -5.94
C SER A 196 -8.95 -14.55 -4.69
N ALA A 197 -10.15 -14.01 -4.88
CA ALA A 197 -11.14 -13.80 -3.83
C ALA A 197 -12.56 -13.70 -4.41
N SER A 198 -13.57 -13.87 -3.58
CA SER A 198 -14.96 -13.52 -3.88
C SER A 198 -15.30 -12.15 -3.28
N VAL A 199 -15.99 -11.29 -4.05
CA VAL A 199 -16.30 -9.91 -3.65
C VAL A 199 -17.80 -9.67 -3.64
N SER A 200 -18.31 -9.08 -2.56
CA SER A 200 -19.74 -8.74 -2.42
C SER A 200 -19.98 -7.46 -1.63
N ILE A 201 -21.21 -6.94 -1.71
CA ILE A 201 -21.69 -5.80 -0.92
C ILE A 201 -22.55 -6.32 0.23
N GLU A 202 -22.34 -5.79 1.43
CA GLU A 202 -23.11 -6.13 2.62
C GLU A 202 -23.39 -4.90 3.51
N SER A 203 -24.20 -5.09 4.55
CA SER A 203 -24.49 -4.07 5.58
C SER A 203 -24.95 -2.72 5.02
N GLN A 204 -25.74 -2.71 3.94
CA GLN A 204 -26.26 -1.48 3.34
C GLN A 204 -27.18 -0.76 4.33
N ASN A 205 -26.93 0.53 4.54
CA ASN A 205 -27.72 1.41 5.37
C ASN A 205 -27.90 2.76 4.65
N GLU A 206 -29.05 2.93 4.03
CA GLU A 206 -29.40 4.14 3.28
C GLU A 206 -29.71 5.35 4.17
N GLU A 207 -30.04 5.13 5.45
CA GLU A 207 -30.27 6.21 6.43
C GLU A 207 -28.95 6.91 6.81
N LEU A 208 -27.88 6.13 6.95
CA LEU A 208 -26.53 6.61 7.28
C LEU A 208 -25.65 6.81 6.03
N GLY A 209 -26.07 6.30 4.87
CA GLY A 209 -25.29 6.31 3.64
C GLY A 209 -24.06 5.41 3.70
N THR A 210 -24.15 4.28 4.41
CA THR A 210 -23.01 3.38 4.62
C THR A 210 -23.28 2.01 4.03
N PHE A 211 -22.22 1.33 3.61
CA PHE A 211 -22.23 -0.09 3.25
C PHE A 211 -20.82 -0.65 3.47
N ALA A 212 -20.67 -1.97 3.38
CA ALA A 212 -19.36 -2.59 3.40
C ALA A 212 -19.11 -3.40 2.13
N VAL A 213 -17.86 -3.42 1.69
CA VAL A 213 -17.35 -4.33 0.68
C VAL A 213 -16.69 -5.50 1.41
N ALA A 214 -17.25 -6.69 1.23
CA ALA A 214 -16.75 -7.93 1.81
C ALA A 214 -15.92 -8.70 0.78
N VAL A 215 -14.79 -9.22 1.22
CA VAL A 215 -13.85 -10.00 0.40
C VAL A 215 -13.60 -11.33 1.10
N ARG A 216 -14.08 -12.42 0.50
CA ARG A 216 -14.10 -13.78 1.07
C ARG A 216 -13.34 -14.74 0.15
N ASP A 217 -13.21 -15.99 0.60
CA ASP A 217 -12.58 -17.09 -0.15
C ASP A 217 -11.20 -16.72 -0.69
N VAL A 218 -10.45 -15.98 0.13
CA VAL A 218 -9.19 -15.38 -0.28
C VAL A 218 -8.11 -16.46 -0.37
N SER A 219 -7.49 -16.59 -1.55
CA SER A 219 -6.48 -17.59 -1.84
C SER A 219 -5.22 -16.96 -2.42
N SER A 220 -4.07 -17.36 -1.87
CA SER A 220 -2.74 -17.00 -2.35
C SER A 220 -1.73 -17.93 -1.70
N ALA A 221 -0.82 -18.52 -2.49
CA ALA A 221 0.23 -19.41 -1.97
C ALA A 221 1.17 -18.71 -0.98
N SER A 222 1.40 -17.41 -1.17
CA SER A 222 2.27 -16.60 -0.31
C SER A 222 1.54 -15.94 0.87
N GLY A 223 0.23 -16.19 1.01
CA GLY A 223 -0.64 -15.44 1.91
C GLY A 223 -0.98 -14.04 1.37
N VAL A 224 -1.62 -13.23 2.22
CA VAL A 224 -2.14 -11.90 1.85
C VAL A 224 -1.65 -10.87 2.83
N SER A 225 -1.00 -9.81 2.33
CA SER A 225 -0.48 -8.72 3.14
C SER A 225 -1.44 -7.53 3.19
N LYS A 226 -2.14 -7.24 2.09
CA LYS A 226 -3.04 -6.08 1.99
C LYS A 226 -4.22 -6.33 1.04
N VAL A 227 -5.38 -5.76 1.37
CA VAL A 227 -6.53 -5.66 0.46
C VAL A 227 -6.96 -4.20 0.39
N GLN A 228 -7.11 -3.69 -0.84
CA GLN A 228 -7.52 -2.31 -1.10
C GLN A 228 -8.73 -2.25 -2.03
N VAL A 229 -9.62 -1.32 -1.74
CA VAL A 229 -10.89 -1.15 -2.44
C VAL A 229 -10.99 0.28 -2.97
N PRO A 230 -10.47 0.57 -4.18
CA PRO A 230 -10.80 1.79 -4.89
C PRO A 230 -12.28 1.79 -5.27
N LEU A 231 -12.95 2.87 -4.90
CA LEU A 231 -14.39 3.05 -5.06
C LEU A 231 -14.72 4.41 -5.63
N TRP A 232 -15.65 4.48 -6.58
CA TRP A 232 -16.06 5.73 -7.24
C TRP A 232 -17.54 5.69 -7.60
N SER A 233 -18.09 6.84 -7.96
CA SER A 233 -19.47 6.94 -8.45
C SER A 233 -19.66 7.91 -9.62
N ALA A 234 -18.64 8.69 -9.95
CA ALA A 234 -18.58 9.45 -11.19
C ALA A 234 -18.10 8.57 -12.36
N ALA A 235 -18.66 8.76 -13.55
CA ALA A 235 -18.30 7.96 -14.73
C ALA A 235 -16.83 8.10 -15.14
N ASP A 236 -16.23 9.26 -14.87
CA ASP A 236 -14.83 9.58 -15.12
C ASP A 236 -13.90 9.21 -13.94
N GLN A 237 -14.43 8.54 -12.91
CA GLN A 237 -13.72 8.18 -11.67
C GLN A 237 -13.11 9.38 -10.92
N SER A 238 -13.57 10.60 -11.20
CA SER A 238 -13.05 11.84 -10.56
C SER A 238 -13.31 11.93 -9.06
N ASP A 239 -14.18 11.08 -8.52
CA ASP A 239 -14.50 10.96 -7.10
C ASP A 239 -13.97 9.66 -6.46
N ILE A 240 -12.99 9.01 -7.10
CA ILE A 240 -12.41 7.77 -6.59
C ILE A 240 -11.74 7.98 -5.22
N ARG A 241 -12.00 7.07 -4.29
CA ARG A 241 -11.24 6.96 -3.04
C ARG A 241 -10.87 5.52 -2.76
N TRP A 242 -9.70 5.37 -2.16
CA TRP A 242 -9.12 4.09 -1.80
C TRP A 242 -9.41 3.78 -0.33
N TYR A 243 -10.04 2.64 -0.09
CA TYR A 243 -10.29 2.12 1.25
C TYR A 243 -9.36 0.94 1.51
N ASP A 244 -8.60 0.98 2.59
CA ASP A 244 -7.88 -0.19 3.08
C ASP A 244 -8.87 -1.09 3.82
N ALA A 245 -8.99 -2.35 3.39
CA ALA A 245 -9.87 -3.30 4.05
C ALA A 245 -9.21 -3.84 5.31
N THR A 246 -10.01 -4.14 6.33
CA THR A 246 -9.55 -4.72 7.60
C THR A 246 -9.79 -6.22 7.60
N ARG A 247 -8.78 -7.00 7.98
CA ARG A 247 -8.91 -8.45 8.14
C ARG A 247 -9.83 -8.80 9.32
N GLN A 248 -10.76 -9.70 9.10
CA GLN A 248 -11.74 -10.19 10.08
C GLN A 248 -11.21 -11.45 10.79
N SER A 249 -11.85 -11.85 11.89
CA SER A 249 -11.48 -13.04 12.66
C SER A 249 -11.69 -14.35 11.90
N ASP A 250 -12.64 -14.38 10.96
CA ASP A 250 -12.93 -15.52 10.07
C ASP A 250 -11.96 -15.61 8.87
N GLY A 251 -10.99 -14.70 8.76
CA GLY A 251 -10.02 -14.64 7.67
C GLY A 251 -10.48 -13.86 6.43
N SER A 252 -11.75 -13.42 6.38
CA SER A 252 -12.23 -12.49 5.35
C SER A 252 -11.68 -11.07 5.55
N TRP A 253 -11.89 -10.20 4.56
CA TRP A 253 -11.54 -8.78 4.65
C TRP A 253 -12.77 -7.92 4.41
N ARG A 254 -12.80 -6.75 5.07
CA ARG A 254 -13.96 -5.84 5.03
C ARG A 254 -13.53 -4.39 4.96
N ALA A 255 -14.01 -3.66 3.95
CA ALA A 255 -13.88 -2.22 3.84
C ALA A 255 -15.23 -1.55 4.15
N LEU A 256 -15.27 -0.66 5.15
CA LEU A 256 -16.46 0.13 5.44
C LEU A 256 -16.44 1.42 4.61
N VAL A 257 -17.52 1.68 3.90
CA VAL A 257 -17.65 2.80 2.97
C VAL A 257 -18.75 3.73 3.46
N ASN A 258 -18.50 5.03 3.35
CA ASN A 258 -19.52 6.06 3.50
C ASN A 258 -19.68 6.82 2.19
N ILE A 259 -20.88 6.83 1.62
CA ILE A 259 -21.11 7.51 0.33
C ILE A 259 -20.82 9.00 0.38
N ARG A 260 -20.82 9.63 1.57
CA ARG A 260 -20.45 11.05 1.77
C ARG A 260 -19.07 11.38 1.19
N ASP A 261 -18.19 10.40 1.21
CA ASP A 261 -16.84 10.52 0.70
C ASP A 261 -16.79 10.66 -0.84
N HIS A 262 -17.87 10.29 -1.52
CA HIS A 262 -17.98 10.28 -2.99
C HIS A 262 -19.01 11.29 -3.51
N LYS A 263 -19.13 12.45 -2.84
CA LYS A 263 -20.03 13.54 -3.24
C LYS A 263 -21.49 13.06 -3.39
N TYR A 264 -21.91 12.12 -2.53
CA TYR A 264 -23.20 11.41 -2.51
C TYR A 264 -24.40 12.14 -3.11
N SER A 265 -25.28 11.37 -3.77
CA SER A 265 -26.57 11.88 -4.22
C SER A 265 -27.64 11.74 -3.12
N ILE A 266 -28.29 12.86 -2.81
CA ILE A 266 -29.43 12.93 -1.87
C ILE A 266 -30.79 12.82 -2.57
N SER A 267 -30.86 13.26 -3.83
CA SER A 267 -32.12 13.34 -4.58
C SER A 267 -32.38 12.13 -5.47
N THR A 268 -31.34 11.37 -5.82
CA THR A 268 -31.45 10.20 -6.71
C THR A 268 -30.54 9.06 -6.24
N GLN A 269 -30.92 7.83 -6.55
CA GLN A 269 -30.03 6.68 -6.37
C GLN A 269 -28.81 6.83 -7.29
N ARG A 270 -27.61 6.61 -6.73
CA ARG A 270 -26.34 6.64 -7.44
C ARG A 270 -25.66 5.28 -7.34
N THR A 271 -25.07 4.82 -8.44
CA THR A 271 -24.26 3.60 -8.45
C THR A 271 -22.85 3.92 -7.98
N TYR A 272 -22.39 3.14 -7.00
CA TYR A 272 -21.02 3.16 -6.49
C TYR A 272 -20.34 1.89 -6.98
N SER A 273 -19.30 2.05 -7.79
CA SER A 273 -18.50 0.96 -8.36
C SER A 273 -17.24 0.77 -7.54
N ALA A 274 -16.90 -0.48 -7.27
CA ALA A 274 -15.72 -0.85 -6.50
C ALA A 274 -14.91 -1.90 -7.25
N HIS A 275 -13.61 -1.69 -7.33
CA HIS A 275 -12.63 -2.73 -7.65
C HIS A 275 -11.97 -3.20 -6.35
N VAL A 276 -11.45 -4.43 -6.34
CA VAL A 276 -10.74 -4.98 -5.19
C VAL A 276 -9.39 -5.48 -5.65
N TYR A 277 -8.34 -4.88 -5.10
CA TYR A 277 -6.96 -5.27 -5.32
C TYR A 277 -6.42 -6.01 -4.09
N LEU A 278 -5.75 -7.12 -4.34
CA LEU A 278 -5.08 -7.91 -3.31
C LEU A 278 -3.57 -7.81 -3.53
N THR A 279 -2.83 -7.57 -2.45
CA THR A 279 -1.37 -7.72 -2.41
C THR A 279 -1.03 -8.96 -1.60
N ALA A 280 -0.34 -9.89 -2.26
CA ALA A 280 0.06 -11.16 -1.70
C ALA A 280 1.35 -11.02 -0.85
N GLY A 281 1.69 -12.04 -0.05
CA GLY A 281 2.87 -12.01 0.82
C GLY A 281 4.22 -12.07 0.09
N ASN A 282 4.21 -12.22 -1.23
CA ASN A 282 5.36 -12.06 -2.13
C ASN A 282 5.34 -10.71 -2.88
N GLU A 283 4.54 -9.74 -2.43
CA GLU A 283 4.35 -8.40 -3.03
C GLU A 283 3.70 -8.40 -4.42
N VAL A 284 3.16 -9.53 -4.89
CA VAL A 284 2.35 -9.57 -6.10
C VAL A 284 1.01 -8.89 -5.86
N THR A 285 0.64 -7.95 -6.73
CA THR A 285 -0.66 -7.27 -6.67
C THR A 285 -1.52 -7.63 -7.87
N ALA A 286 -2.80 -7.98 -7.64
CA ALA A 286 -3.75 -8.26 -8.72
C ALA A 286 -5.15 -7.71 -8.41
N LEU A 287 -5.92 -7.41 -9.46
CA LEU A 287 -7.35 -7.16 -9.37
C LEU A 287 -8.07 -8.51 -9.19
N VAL A 288 -8.66 -8.73 -8.02
CA VAL A 288 -9.29 -10.02 -7.68
C VAL A 288 -10.81 -10.01 -7.81
N GLY A 289 -11.41 -8.84 -8.03
CA GLY A 289 -12.85 -8.74 -8.28
C GLY A 289 -13.32 -7.30 -8.42
N ALA A 290 -14.55 -7.17 -8.89
CA ALA A 290 -15.26 -5.91 -9.01
C ALA A 290 -16.73 -6.10 -8.59
N THR A 291 -17.33 -5.05 -8.04
CA THR A 291 -18.74 -5.05 -7.64
C THR A 291 -19.32 -3.63 -7.74
N SER A 292 -20.63 -3.51 -7.57
CA SER A 292 -21.28 -2.21 -7.47
C SER A 292 -22.54 -2.27 -6.60
N VAL A 293 -22.93 -1.12 -6.07
CA VAL A 293 -24.17 -0.95 -5.32
C VAL A 293 -24.86 0.36 -5.69
N GLY A 294 -26.17 0.30 -5.87
CA GLY A 294 -26.98 1.51 -5.94
C GLY A 294 -27.34 1.97 -4.53
N MET A 295 -26.89 3.16 -4.14
CA MET A 295 -27.24 3.76 -2.85
C MET A 295 -27.88 5.12 -3.07
N GLN A 296 -28.91 5.42 -2.29
CA GLN A 296 -29.43 6.77 -2.10
C GLN A 296 -29.31 7.12 -0.63
N TYR A 297 -28.77 8.30 -0.31
CA TYR A 297 -28.89 8.80 1.06
C TYR A 297 -30.34 9.18 1.32
N LYS A 298 -31.03 8.41 2.16
CA LYS A 298 -32.44 8.67 2.52
C LYS A 298 -32.58 9.58 3.73
N GLY A 299 -31.51 9.70 4.54
CA GLY A 299 -31.58 10.36 5.84
C GLY A 299 -32.59 9.68 6.77
N SER A 300 -32.53 9.97 8.07
CA SER A 300 -33.57 9.55 9.01
C SER A 300 -34.66 10.61 9.05
N SER A 301 -35.75 10.52 8.26
CA SER A 301 -36.91 11.45 8.25
C SER A 301 -36.61 12.98 8.27
N GLY A 302 -35.37 13.40 8.00
CA GLY A 302 -34.83 14.73 8.28
C GLY A 302 -34.64 15.02 9.79
N TYR A 303 -33.50 15.60 10.17
CA TYR A 303 -33.30 16.09 11.53
C TYR A 303 -34.10 17.38 11.74
N GLY A 304 -35.15 17.38 12.55
CA GLY A 304 -35.98 18.57 12.77
C GLY A 304 -35.17 19.71 13.39
N ILE A 305 -35.37 20.95 12.91
CA ILE A 305 -34.78 22.14 13.57
C ILE A 305 -35.52 22.47 14.87
N MET A 306 -36.85 22.29 14.86
CA MET A 306 -37.70 22.39 16.04
C MET A 306 -37.70 21.09 16.84
N GLY A 307 -37.92 21.19 18.14
CA GLY A 307 -38.12 20.07 19.05
C GLY A 307 -37.21 20.11 20.29
N VAL A 308 -37.24 19.03 21.06
CA VAL A 308 -36.46 18.88 22.29
C VAL A 308 -35.03 18.48 21.96
N SER A 309 -34.05 19.23 22.47
CA SER A 309 -32.62 18.95 22.29
C SER A 309 -32.23 17.57 22.83
N ASN A 310 -31.36 16.86 22.11
CA ASN A 310 -30.85 15.54 22.50
C ASN A 310 -29.49 15.60 23.22
N VAL A 311 -28.91 16.79 23.34
CA VAL A 311 -27.65 17.03 24.05
C VAL A 311 -27.80 18.21 24.99
N ASP A 312 -26.99 18.24 26.05
CA ASP A 312 -26.96 19.36 27.00
C ASP A 312 -25.73 20.28 26.80
N ALA A 313 -25.69 21.36 27.58
CA ALA A 313 -24.60 22.34 27.52
C ALA A 313 -23.22 21.74 27.86
N SER A 314 -23.16 20.71 28.71
CA SER A 314 -21.90 20.07 29.10
C SER A 314 -21.32 19.26 27.93
N GLN A 315 -22.17 18.52 27.21
CA GLN A 315 -21.77 17.76 26.02
C GLN A 315 -21.30 18.69 24.89
N MET A 316 -21.98 19.82 24.67
CA MET A 316 -21.55 20.84 23.70
C MET A 316 -20.18 21.43 24.04
N SER A 317 -19.96 21.74 25.32
CA SER A 317 -18.70 22.31 25.80
C SER A 317 -17.54 21.32 25.69
N ALA A 318 -17.79 20.04 26.03
CA ALA A 318 -16.84 18.94 25.84
C ALA A 318 -16.50 18.76 24.35
N PHE A 319 -17.53 18.78 23.48
CA PHE A 319 -17.32 18.65 22.05
C PHE A 319 -16.51 19.81 21.48
N PHE A 320 -16.78 21.07 21.87
CA PHE A 320 -15.94 22.21 21.49
C PHE A 320 -14.48 22.00 21.89
N SER A 321 -14.27 21.61 23.16
CA SER A 321 -12.94 21.40 23.72
C SER A 321 -12.16 20.31 22.98
N SER A 322 -12.85 19.26 22.51
CA SER A 322 -12.25 18.18 21.71
C SER A 322 -11.65 18.64 20.37
N LYS A 323 -12.08 19.80 19.86
CA LYS A 323 -11.59 20.35 18.58
C LYS A 323 -10.31 21.18 18.74
N SER A 324 -9.80 21.32 19.97
CA SER A 324 -8.56 22.05 20.29
C SER A 324 -8.55 23.50 19.77
N LYS A 325 -9.71 24.17 19.85
CA LYS A 325 -9.87 25.58 19.46
C LYS A 325 -9.88 26.49 20.69
N LYS A 326 -9.27 27.67 20.57
CA LYS A 326 -9.23 28.64 21.68
C LYS A 326 -10.59 29.33 21.78
N TYR A 327 -11.21 29.27 22.96
CA TYR A 327 -12.40 30.06 23.24
C TYR A 327 -12.04 31.56 23.33
N PRO A 328 -12.75 32.46 22.65
CA PRO A 328 -12.44 33.90 22.64
C PRO A 328 -12.96 34.62 23.91
N ALA A 329 -12.43 34.23 25.07
CA ALA A 329 -12.82 34.77 26.37
C ALA A 329 -12.68 36.30 26.44
N ASP A 330 -11.66 36.88 25.78
CA ASP A 330 -11.43 38.32 25.75
C ASP A 330 -12.59 39.10 25.11
N ALA A 331 -13.24 38.52 24.10
CA ALA A 331 -14.39 39.13 23.44
C ALA A 331 -15.69 38.95 24.23
N TYR A 332 -15.82 37.85 24.98
CA TYR A 332 -17.12 37.43 25.55
C TYR A 332 -17.25 37.59 27.06
N SER A 333 -16.16 37.74 27.81
CA SER A 333 -16.21 37.94 29.27
C SER A 333 -17.01 39.19 29.66
N GLY A 334 -16.79 40.30 28.96
CA GLY A 334 -17.57 41.54 29.12
C GLY A 334 -18.98 41.49 28.52
N LYS A 335 -19.33 40.40 27.83
CA LYS A 335 -20.59 40.20 27.10
C LYS A 335 -21.41 39.02 27.61
N GLY A 336 -21.15 38.59 28.85
CA GLY A 336 -21.98 37.62 29.57
C GLY A 336 -21.61 36.14 29.38
N ALA A 337 -20.55 35.81 28.63
CA ALA A 337 -20.06 34.43 28.50
C ALA A 337 -18.53 34.39 28.52
N GLY A 338 -17.92 34.41 29.70
CA GLY A 338 -16.46 34.33 29.84
C GLY A 338 -15.88 32.95 29.50
N THR A 339 -16.70 31.90 29.51
CA THR A 339 -16.26 30.52 29.23
C THR A 339 -17.17 29.83 28.20
N ILE A 340 -16.66 28.73 27.61
CA ILE A 340 -17.44 27.92 26.67
C ILE A 340 -18.67 27.28 27.34
N GLU A 341 -18.56 26.93 28.62
CA GLU A 341 -19.66 26.38 29.40
C GLU A 341 -20.78 27.41 29.53
N GLN A 342 -20.45 28.65 29.88
CA GLN A 342 -21.42 29.74 29.95
C GLN A 342 -22.08 30.01 28.59
N PHE A 343 -21.30 29.98 27.51
CA PHE A 343 -21.82 30.12 26.14
C PHE A 343 -22.83 29.03 25.80
N CYS A 344 -22.50 27.77 26.05
CA CYS A 344 -23.37 26.63 25.77
C CYS A 344 -24.62 26.65 26.66
N THR A 345 -24.51 27.07 27.92
CA THR A 345 -25.67 27.25 28.82
C THR A 345 -26.63 28.29 28.25
N ILE A 346 -26.14 29.48 27.89
CA ILE A 346 -26.96 30.54 27.29
C ILE A 346 -27.63 30.06 26.00
N LEU A 347 -26.88 29.35 25.16
CA LEU A 347 -27.39 28.80 23.90
C LEU A 347 -28.55 27.83 24.15
N CYS A 348 -28.39 26.89 25.08
CA CYS A 348 -29.44 25.93 25.43
C CYS A 348 -30.69 26.64 25.99
N GLU A 349 -30.52 27.66 26.83
CA GLU A 349 -31.63 28.44 27.37
C GLU A 349 -32.40 29.18 26.28
N GLU A 350 -31.71 29.93 25.41
CA GLU A 350 -32.36 30.69 24.33
C GLU A 350 -33.05 29.75 23.33
N ALA A 351 -32.41 28.63 22.99
CA ALA A 351 -32.98 27.63 22.08
C ALA A 351 -34.24 26.98 22.65
N ALA A 352 -34.22 26.60 23.94
CA ALA A 352 -35.33 25.96 24.62
C ALA A 352 -36.59 26.86 24.67
N VAL A 353 -36.42 28.17 24.90
CA VAL A 353 -37.55 29.12 24.97
C VAL A 353 -38.31 29.19 23.64
N GLU A 354 -37.61 29.09 22.51
CA GLU A 354 -38.24 29.16 21.19
C GLU A 354 -38.60 27.78 20.61
N GLY A 355 -38.27 26.69 21.31
CA GLY A 355 -38.49 25.31 20.86
C GLY A 355 -37.54 24.85 19.74
N VAL A 356 -36.41 25.53 19.58
CA VAL A 356 -35.36 25.16 18.62
C VAL A 356 -34.39 24.20 19.30
N ARG A 357 -33.95 23.16 18.60
CA ARG A 357 -32.96 22.22 19.12
C ARG A 357 -31.61 22.91 19.29
N ALA A 358 -31.07 22.85 20.51
CA ALA A 358 -29.84 23.55 20.87
C ALA A 358 -28.63 23.00 20.08
N GLU A 359 -28.54 21.69 19.84
CA GLU A 359 -27.48 21.09 19.02
C GLU A 359 -27.44 21.63 17.59
N VAL A 360 -28.58 22.06 17.04
CA VAL A 360 -28.66 22.65 15.70
C VAL A 360 -28.06 24.06 15.71
N VAL A 361 -28.44 24.87 16.71
CA VAL A 361 -27.90 26.22 16.91
C VAL A 361 -26.38 26.16 17.11
N PHE A 362 -25.92 25.24 17.97
CA PHE A 362 -24.50 25.06 18.23
C PHE A 362 -23.75 24.60 16.98
N ALA A 363 -24.22 23.55 16.30
CA ALA A 363 -23.58 23.03 15.09
C ALA A 363 -23.46 24.11 14.02
N GLN A 364 -24.52 24.89 13.84
CA GLN A 364 -24.54 26.01 12.91
C GLN A 364 -23.54 27.08 13.33
N ALA A 365 -23.55 27.51 14.60
CA ALA A 365 -22.64 28.52 15.11
C ALA A 365 -21.18 28.12 14.89
N MET A 366 -20.81 26.88 15.20
CA MET A 366 -19.45 26.38 15.01
C MET A 366 -19.05 26.34 13.54
N LYS A 367 -19.97 25.98 12.64
CA LYS A 367 -19.70 25.96 11.21
C LYS A 367 -19.50 27.37 10.65
N GLU A 368 -20.43 28.28 10.94
CA GLU A 368 -20.42 29.66 10.41
C GLU A 368 -19.21 30.46 10.89
N THR A 369 -18.78 30.22 12.13
CA THR A 369 -17.68 30.98 12.76
C THR A 369 -16.33 30.27 12.67
N GLY A 370 -16.28 29.05 12.11
CA GLY A 370 -15.08 28.21 12.14
C GLY A 370 -14.63 27.85 13.56
N TYR A 371 -15.58 27.46 14.41
CA TYR A 371 -15.43 27.17 15.85
C TYR A 371 -15.07 28.40 16.68
N LEU A 372 -15.85 29.48 16.54
CA LEU A 372 -15.69 30.76 17.21
C LEU A 372 -14.35 31.45 16.91
N GLN A 373 -13.74 31.16 15.76
CA GLN A 373 -12.46 31.74 15.34
C GLN A 373 -12.63 32.92 14.38
N PHE A 374 -13.79 33.07 13.74
CA PHE A 374 -14.18 34.23 12.94
C PHE A 374 -13.18 34.60 11.84
N GLY A 375 -12.84 33.63 10.98
CA GLY A 375 -11.89 33.82 9.87
C GLY A 375 -12.41 34.62 8.66
N GLY A 376 -13.62 35.18 8.74
CA GLY A 376 -14.28 35.91 7.65
C GLY A 376 -14.55 37.38 8.00
N ASP A 377 -15.57 37.96 7.38
CA ASP A 377 -15.91 39.39 7.57
C ASP A 377 -16.53 39.70 8.94
N VAL A 378 -17.20 38.71 9.55
CA VAL A 378 -17.81 38.83 10.88
C VAL A 378 -16.74 38.61 11.94
N LYS A 379 -16.68 39.49 12.95
CA LYS A 379 -15.74 39.43 14.07
C LYS A 379 -16.39 38.90 15.35
N ALA A 380 -15.56 38.35 16.25
CA ALA A 380 -16.02 37.79 17.52
C ALA A 380 -16.85 38.78 18.34
N GLU A 381 -16.41 40.05 18.42
CA GLU A 381 -17.06 41.10 19.24
C GLU A 381 -18.46 41.45 18.74
N GLN A 382 -18.84 41.07 17.52
CA GLN A 382 -20.18 41.32 16.99
C GLN A 382 -21.24 40.39 17.59
N CYS A 383 -20.84 39.32 18.28
CA CYS A 383 -21.75 38.27 18.79
C CYS A 383 -22.70 37.73 17.70
N ASN A 384 -22.26 37.70 16.44
CA ASN A 384 -23.07 37.29 15.30
C ASN A 384 -22.65 35.88 14.85
N PHE A 385 -23.20 34.87 15.53
CA PHE A 385 -22.77 33.47 15.39
C PHE A 385 -23.32 32.78 14.13
N ALA A 386 -24.30 33.39 13.45
CA ALA A 386 -24.94 32.84 12.25
C ALA A 386 -24.62 33.64 10.98
N GLY A 387 -23.72 34.63 11.05
CA GLY A 387 -23.39 35.48 9.91
C GLY A 387 -24.56 36.35 9.41
N ILE A 388 -25.51 36.69 10.29
CA ILE A 388 -26.73 37.43 9.94
C ILE A 388 -26.34 38.76 9.28
N GLY A 389 -26.75 38.92 8.02
CA GLY A 389 -26.52 40.15 7.24
C GLY A 389 -25.12 40.30 6.65
N ALA A 390 -24.21 39.35 6.84
CA ALA A 390 -22.93 39.33 6.15
C ALA A 390 -23.14 38.93 4.68
N THR A 391 -22.44 39.58 3.74
CA THR A 391 -22.59 39.32 2.30
C THR A 391 -21.27 39.01 1.58
N GLY A 392 -20.16 38.94 2.33
CA GLY A 392 -18.82 38.83 1.76
C GLY A 392 -18.22 40.19 1.40
N ASN A 393 -16.95 40.19 0.99
CA ASN A 393 -16.21 41.36 0.49
C ASN A 393 -16.12 42.53 1.49
N GLY A 394 -15.94 42.22 2.78
CA GLY A 394 -15.72 43.23 3.82
C GLY A 394 -17.01 43.81 4.42
N VAL A 395 -18.17 43.24 4.13
CA VAL A 395 -19.45 43.64 4.78
C VAL A 395 -19.63 42.80 6.05
N PRO A 396 -19.44 43.39 7.26
CA PRO A 396 -19.30 42.63 8.51
C PRO A 396 -20.62 42.05 9.04
N GLY A 397 -21.75 42.38 8.42
CA GLY A 397 -23.08 41.99 8.89
C GLY A 397 -23.52 42.68 10.17
N ASN A 398 -24.56 42.13 10.81
CA ASN A 398 -25.14 42.70 12.03
C ASN A 398 -24.24 42.51 13.26
N SER A 399 -24.46 43.33 14.29
CA SER A 399 -23.79 43.24 15.60
C SER A 399 -24.83 43.24 16.72
N PHE A 400 -24.59 42.44 17.74
CA PHE A 400 -25.45 42.28 18.90
C PHE A 400 -24.72 42.72 20.18
N ALA A 401 -25.48 43.23 21.15
CA ALA A 401 -24.93 43.84 22.36
C ALA A 401 -24.09 42.84 23.16
N ASP A 402 -24.64 41.65 23.38
CA ASP A 402 -24.06 40.58 24.19
C ASP A 402 -24.26 39.20 23.55
N VAL A 403 -23.63 38.17 24.13
CA VAL A 403 -23.67 36.80 23.63
C VAL A 403 -25.09 36.25 23.61
N ARG A 404 -25.90 36.56 24.64
CA ARG A 404 -27.29 36.11 24.75
C ARG A 404 -28.15 36.66 23.63
N THR A 405 -28.04 37.96 23.35
CA THR A 405 -28.79 38.63 22.27
C THR A 405 -28.40 38.07 20.90
N GLY A 406 -27.11 37.81 20.69
CA GLY A 406 -26.60 37.19 19.47
C GLY A 406 -27.13 35.78 19.22
N LEU A 407 -27.09 34.94 20.25
CA LEU A 407 -27.64 33.58 20.20
C LEU A 407 -29.16 33.59 20.02
N ARG A 408 -29.87 34.51 20.68
CA ARG A 408 -31.32 34.70 20.47
C ARG A 408 -31.64 35.05 19.03
N ALA A 409 -30.88 35.96 18.40
CA ALA A 409 -31.09 36.31 17.00
C ALA A 409 -30.90 35.09 16.08
N GLN A 410 -29.87 34.27 16.32
CA GLN A 410 -29.66 33.03 15.58
C GLN A 410 -30.82 32.03 15.76
N VAL A 411 -31.26 31.82 17.00
CA VAL A 411 -32.41 30.95 17.33
C VAL A 411 -33.67 31.42 16.61
N GLN A 412 -33.95 32.72 16.63
CA GLN A 412 -35.09 33.30 15.93
C GLN A 412 -34.96 33.12 14.41
N HIS A 413 -33.77 33.29 13.85
CA HIS A 413 -33.55 33.07 12.41
C HIS A 413 -33.80 31.60 12.03
N LEU A 414 -33.27 30.64 12.79
CA LEU A 414 -33.55 29.22 12.60
C LEU A 414 -35.04 28.88 12.74
N LYS A 415 -35.73 29.46 13.72
CA LYS A 415 -37.19 29.30 13.88
C LYS A 415 -37.96 29.88 12.70
N ALA A 416 -37.52 30.99 12.11
CA ALA A 416 -38.13 31.55 10.90
C ALA A 416 -38.07 30.54 9.74
N TYR A 417 -36.92 29.89 9.53
CA TYR A 417 -36.79 28.84 8.53
C TYR A 417 -37.66 27.62 8.85
N ALA A 418 -37.71 27.20 10.10
CA ALA A 418 -38.29 25.92 10.50
C ALA A 418 -39.80 25.94 10.76
N SER A 419 -40.37 27.06 11.18
CA SER A 419 -41.73 27.12 11.74
C SER A 419 -42.48 28.41 11.39
N THR A 420 -43.81 28.31 11.34
CA THR A 420 -44.75 29.43 11.25
C THR A 420 -45.29 29.90 12.60
N GLU A 421 -44.93 29.24 13.71
CA GLU A 421 -45.35 29.62 15.07
C GLU A 421 -44.72 30.94 15.52
N GLU A 422 -45.49 31.82 16.17
CA GLU A 422 -44.99 33.09 16.68
C GLU A 422 -43.76 32.95 17.58
N LEU A 423 -42.92 33.99 17.59
CA LEU A 423 -41.80 34.07 18.53
C LEU A 423 -42.32 34.18 19.97
N VAL A 424 -41.66 33.49 20.89
CA VAL A 424 -41.98 33.56 22.32
C VAL A 424 -41.34 34.80 22.93
N GLN A 425 -40.11 35.12 22.51
CA GLN A 425 -39.39 36.31 22.94
C GLN A 425 -39.51 37.46 21.95
N VAL A 426 -39.16 38.67 22.41
CA VAL A 426 -39.10 39.84 21.54
C VAL A 426 -38.13 39.59 20.38
N CYS A 427 -38.52 39.95 19.16
CA CYS A 427 -37.69 39.78 17.98
C CYS A 427 -36.46 40.68 18.07
N VAL A 428 -35.27 40.09 18.05
CA VAL A 428 -33.97 40.77 17.99
C VAL A 428 -33.24 40.50 16.68
N ASP A 429 -33.66 39.50 15.90
CA ASP A 429 -33.15 39.26 14.55
C ASP A 429 -33.69 40.32 13.56
N PRO A 430 -32.83 41.21 13.03
CA PRO A 430 -33.25 42.27 12.11
C PRO A 430 -33.65 41.74 10.72
N ARG A 431 -33.37 40.47 10.42
CA ARG A 431 -33.67 39.83 9.13
C ARG A 431 -34.79 38.80 9.24
N PHE A 432 -35.43 38.67 10.40
CA PHE A 432 -36.49 37.69 10.64
C PHE A 432 -37.61 37.77 9.59
N GLY A 433 -38.03 38.99 9.26
CA GLY A 433 -39.09 39.25 8.27
C GLY A 433 -38.71 38.98 6.81
N TYR A 434 -37.43 38.71 6.50
CA TYR A 434 -36.99 38.39 5.13
C TYR A 434 -37.07 36.90 4.81
N VAL A 435 -37.22 36.04 5.82
CA VAL A 435 -37.34 34.60 5.63
C VAL A 435 -38.79 34.24 5.32
N LYS A 436 -39.02 33.50 4.23
CA LYS A 436 -40.32 32.85 4.02
C LYS A 436 -40.51 31.79 5.12
N ARG A 437 -41.41 32.07 6.06
CA ARG A 437 -41.55 31.26 7.27
C ARG A 437 -41.92 29.80 6.99
N GLY A 438 -41.30 28.86 7.72
CA GLY A 438 -41.52 27.42 7.58
C GLY A 438 -40.99 26.81 6.28
N CYS A 439 -40.12 27.51 5.55
CA CYS A 439 -39.61 27.01 4.28
C CYS A 439 -38.59 25.88 4.41
N ALA A 440 -38.02 25.62 5.59
CA ALA A 440 -37.01 24.59 5.85
C ALA A 440 -37.19 23.94 7.24
N PRO A 441 -38.15 23.01 7.42
CA PRO A 441 -38.44 22.39 8.72
C PRO A 441 -37.31 21.51 9.29
N THR A 442 -36.42 21.00 8.43
CA THR A 442 -35.32 20.09 8.81
C THR A 442 -33.95 20.72 8.53
N VAL A 443 -32.93 20.30 9.27
CA VAL A 443 -31.56 20.83 9.14
C VAL A 443 -31.03 20.64 7.71
N GLU A 444 -31.28 19.49 7.09
CA GLU A 444 -30.90 19.20 5.71
C GLU A 444 -31.53 20.19 4.72
N SER A 445 -32.78 20.61 4.97
CA SER A 445 -33.53 21.52 4.11
C SER A 445 -33.05 22.98 4.15
N LEU A 446 -32.08 23.31 5.01
CA LEU A 446 -31.34 24.57 4.99
C LEU A 446 -30.41 24.69 3.78
N GLY A 447 -29.99 23.55 3.19
CA GLY A 447 -29.21 23.53 1.96
C GLY A 447 -29.96 24.23 0.81
N GLY A 448 -29.28 25.14 0.12
CA GLY A 448 -29.86 25.95 -0.96
C GLY A 448 -30.85 27.04 -0.51
N LYS A 449 -31.12 27.20 0.79
CA LYS A 449 -32.04 28.22 1.34
C LYS A 449 -31.40 29.15 2.36
N TRP A 450 -30.61 28.60 3.28
CA TRP A 450 -29.76 29.37 4.19
C TRP A 450 -28.42 29.68 3.53
N ALA A 451 -27.78 28.64 2.99
CA ALA A 451 -26.53 28.74 2.26
C ALA A 451 -26.71 28.31 0.80
N THR A 452 -25.88 28.83 -0.10
CA THR A 452 -25.90 28.45 -1.53
C THR A 452 -25.56 26.98 -1.76
N SER A 453 -24.75 26.38 -0.89
CA SER A 453 -24.43 24.95 -0.92
C SER A 453 -25.67 24.09 -0.61
N GLN A 454 -25.96 23.15 -1.51
CA GLN A 454 -27.00 22.13 -1.31
C GLN A 454 -26.63 21.14 -0.18
N TYR A 455 -25.35 21.05 0.18
CA TYR A 455 -24.82 20.11 1.18
C TYR A 455 -24.76 20.70 2.60
N TYR A 456 -25.06 21.99 2.74
CA TYR A 456 -24.89 22.72 3.99
C TYR A 456 -25.56 22.05 5.19
N GLY A 457 -26.82 21.64 5.04
CA GLY A 457 -27.59 21.02 6.11
C GLY A 457 -27.07 19.64 6.50
N VAL A 458 -26.58 18.85 5.56
CA VAL A 458 -26.06 17.51 5.86
C VAL A 458 -24.75 17.55 6.62
N GLU A 459 -23.88 18.52 6.29
CA GLU A 459 -22.66 18.79 7.06
C GLU A 459 -22.99 19.17 8.52
N LEU A 460 -24.08 19.90 8.76
CA LEU A 460 -24.57 20.19 10.12
C LEU A 460 -25.05 18.92 10.83
N VAL A 461 -25.81 18.05 10.15
CA VAL A 461 -26.25 16.76 10.72
C VAL A 461 -25.06 15.87 11.06
N ALA A 462 -24.00 15.88 10.26
CA ALA A 462 -22.77 15.16 10.58
C ALA A 462 -22.14 15.68 11.89
N LEU A 463 -22.03 16.99 12.04
CA LEU A 463 -21.48 17.63 13.23
C LEU A 463 -22.34 17.32 14.47
N ILE A 464 -23.67 17.36 14.34
CA ILE A 464 -24.61 16.94 15.40
C ILE A 464 -24.36 15.49 15.80
N GLY A 465 -24.20 14.58 14.82
CA GLY A 465 -23.92 13.17 15.08
C GLY A 465 -22.58 12.91 15.77
N GLU A 466 -21.55 13.72 15.52
CA GLU A 466 -20.29 13.67 16.28
C GLU A 466 -20.47 14.17 17.72
N MET A 467 -21.20 15.27 17.90
CA MET A 467 -21.48 15.87 19.20
C MET A 467 -22.25 14.91 20.11
N MET A 468 -23.25 14.21 19.58
CA MET A 468 -24.04 13.21 20.33
C MET A 468 -23.22 12.02 20.85
N LYS A 469 -22.10 11.70 20.20
CA LYS A 469 -21.19 10.64 20.64
C LYS A 469 -20.19 11.10 21.70
N THR A 470 -20.16 12.40 21.99
CA THR A 470 -19.25 12.97 22.98
C THR A 470 -19.82 12.73 24.38
N ALA A 471 -19.02 12.10 25.24
CA ALA A 471 -19.38 11.93 26.63
C ALA A 471 -19.47 13.31 27.32
N PRO A 472 -20.46 13.54 28.21
CA PRO A 472 -20.47 14.72 29.05
C PRO A 472 -19.19 14.79 29.89
N ALA A 473 -18.69 16.01 30.12
CA ALA A 473 -17.46 16.27 30.87
C ALA A 473 -17.60 15.98 32.37
#